data_AF-A0A965XRT4-F1
#
_entry.id   AF-A0A965XRT4-F1
#
_cell.length_a   1.000
_cell.length_b   1.000
_cell.length_c   1.000
_cell.angle_alpha   90.00
_cell.angle_beta   90.00
_cell.angle_gamma   90.00
#
_symmetry.space_group_name_H-M   'P 1'
#
loop_
_entity.id
_entity.type
_entity.pdbx_description
1 polymer ?
#
loop_
_entity_poly.entity_id
_entity_poly.type
_entity_poly.pdbx_seq_one_letter_code
_entity_poly.pdbx_strand_id
1 'polypeptide(L)'
;MLETMRRSTLETIGLGPTLDFFRQGRFPVNPEELVGKVFGPAGSRGAMVVSGAGGIVGAGKVMQFGARLEPFGVPVVALDFPGAADGIGGQYPGLVRSFGPERADRIMANVIRLSYDGVHLPRALQGYGPRILLEAVPENLEIKRAHYRIFREAFPEIEIRSVTSGFPASKLGVGIAHPAFPHESNKVFEIVEAEPSDFTRLLWALGLMPIPVGDHWSFVLDVLFCGLTLAGTGFHEVSNMPYWKIDKYVRRLLGPNPFRAHDAIGAKGATFLTWSCLHHLAEHYGPLFRPGPELEAKVHDGLNWYPPDHFRPVVDWGMDKGEEEEFRVRILGPIIQMAALMLHENRALPTHMNRIGELCAQFRRGILAVIRELGPDEAIRLVESFHSLEPEAALSPWHAEVFKAMDSQEWNQLYVNAEH
;
A
#
# COMPACT_ATOMS: atom_id res chain seq x y z
N MET A 1 -30.11 20.40 11.64
CA MET A 1 -29.23 19.53 10.84
C MET A 1 -28.10 19.15 11.77
N LEU A 2 -27.87 17.86 12.01
CA LEU A 2 -26.65 17.41 12.69
C LEU A 2 -25.56 17.49 11.62
N GLU A 3 -24.68 18.49 11.73
CA GLU A 3 -23.50 18.59 10.87
C GLU A 3 -22.50 17.56 11.37
N THR A 4 -22.25 16.52 10.57
CA THR A 4 -21.12 15.62 10.80
C THR A 4 -19.84 16.46 10.65
N MET A 5 -19.00 16.49 11.69
CA MET A 5 -17.84 17.41 11.74
C MET A 5 -16.78 17.09 10.68
N ARG A 6 -16.73 15.83 10.21
CA ARG A 6 -15.94 15.43 9.04
C ARG A 6 -16.67 14.36 8.24
N ARG A 7 -16.37 14.32 6.95
CA ARG A 7 -16.80 13.26 6.03
C ARG A 7 -16.31 11.91 6.55
N SER A 8 -17.22 10.97 6.78
CA SER A 8 -16.86 9.62 7.21
C SER A 8 -16.21 8.81 6.09
N THR A 9 -15.43 7.76 6.41
CA THR A 9 -14.85 6.89 5.38
C THR A 9 -15.92 6.32 4.44
N LEU A 10 -17.11 5.99 4.95
CA LEU A 10 -18.22 5.46 4.15
C LEU A 10 -18.76 6.52 3.17
N GLU A 11 -18.84 7.78 3.58
CA GLU A 11 -19.15 8.89 2.67
C GLU A 11 -18.07 9.09 1.61
N THR A 12 -16.79 8.91 1.97
CA THR A 12 -15.68 9.05 1.00
C THR A 12 -15.73 8.03 -0.13
N ILE A 13 -16.32 6.86 0.12
CA ILE A 13 -16.51 5.81 -0.90
C ILE A 13 -17.94 5.76 -1.45
N GLY A 14 -18.71 6.84 -1.25
CA GLY A 14 -20.04 6.99 -1.85
C GLY A 14 -21.11 6.04 -1.30
N LEU A 15 -20.96 5.56 -0.07
CA LEU A 15 -21.96 4.75 0.63
C LEU A 15 -22.88 5.58 1.54
N GLY A 16 -22.58 6.87 1.71
CA GLY A 16 -23.34 7.81 2.54
C GLY A 16 -22.88 7.85 4.00
N PRO A 17 -23.51 8.72 4.82
CA PRO A 17 -23.12 8.95 6.21
C PRO A 17 -23.30 7.74 7.11
N THR A 18 -22.34 7.55 8.02
CA THR A 18 -22.38 6.45 9.01
C THR A 18 -23.67 6.45 9.84
N LEU A 19 -24.16 7.64 10.22
CA LEU A 19 -25.41 7.81 10.98
C LEU A 19 -26.64 7.27 10.27
N ASP A 20 -26.68 7.33 8.94
CA ASP A 20 -27.84 6.87 8.18
C ASP A 20 -28.01 5.35 8.30
N PHE A 21 -26.92 4.59 8.40
CA PHE A 21 -26.98 3.13 8.60
C PHE A 21 -27.55 2.77 9.97
N PHE A 22 -27.11 3.47 11.01
CA PHE A 22 -27.62 3.26 12.36
C PHE A 22 -29.10 3.62 12.47
N ARG A 23 -29.54 4.71 11.83
CA ARG A 23 -30.95 5.12 11.81
C ARG A 23 -31.83 4.15 11.03
N GLN A 24 -31.34 3.63 9.91
CA GLN A 24 -32.11 2.73 9.05
C GLN A 24 -32.06 1.27 9.51
N GLY A 25 -31.14 0.90 10.40
CA GLY A 25 -30.97 -0.46 10.89
C GLY A 25 -30.51 -1.46 9.82
N ARG A 26 -29.89 -0.98 8.74
CA ARG A 26 -29.41 -1.79 7.60
C ARG A 26 -28.10 -1.25 7.04
N PHE A 27 -27.29 -2.15 6.47
CA PHE A 27 -26.07 -1.77 5.76
C PHE A 27 -26.36 -0.94 4.50
N PRO A 28 -25.42 -0.07 4.06
CA PRO A 28 -25.59 0.77 2.87
C PRO A 28 -25.84 -0.01 1.59
N VAL A 29 -25.26 -1.21 1.51
CA VAL A 29 -25.20 -2.02 0.30
C VAL A 29 -25.34 -3.50 0.64
N ASN A 30 -25.94 -4.24 -0.30
CA ASN A 30 -25.96 -5.69 -0.27
C ASN A 30 -24.81 -6.25 -1.13
N PRO A 31 -23.93 -7.12 -0.60
CA PRO A 31 -22.86 -7.73 -1.38
C PRO A 31 -23.33 -8.43 -2.66
N GLU A 32 -24.46 -9.16 -2.63
CA GLU A 32 -25.02 -9.87 -3.79
C GLU A 32 -25.43 -8.90 -4.90
N GLU A 33 -26.00 -7.75 -4.53
CA GLU A 33 -26.39 -6.70 -5.47
C GLU A 33 -25.17 -6.07 -6.14
N LEU A 34 -24.14 -5.73 -5.36
CA LEU A 34 -22.90 -5.15 -5.89
C LEU A 34 -22.13 -6.14 -6.76
N VAL A 35 -22.08 -7.42 -6.38
CA VAL A 35 -21.54 -8.46 -7.25
C VAL A 35 -22.35 -8.54 -8.55
N GLY A 36 -23.68 -8.44 -8.47
CA GLY A 36 -24.56 -8.36 -9.63
C GLY A 36 -24.24 -7.21 -10.58
N LYS A 37 -23.96 -6.01 -10.03
CA LYS A 37 -23.60 -4.81 -10.81
C LYS A 37 -22.23 -4.95 -11.47
N VAL A 38 -21.23 -5.41 -10.72
CA VAL A 38 -19.84 -5.51 -11.21
C VAL A 38 -19.66 -6.69 -12.16
N PHE A 39 -20.11 -7.88 -11.74
CA PHE A 39 -19.83 -9.13 -12.47
C PHE A 39 -21.00 -9.64 -13.31
N GLY A 40 -22.18 -9.03 -13.20
CA GLY A 40 -23.40 -9.50 -13.88
C GLY A 40 -24.25 -10.44 -13.02
N PRO A 41 -25.44 -10.84 -13.52
CA PRO A 41 -26.42 -11.58 -12.74
C PRO A 41 -25.95 -13.00 -12.39
N ALA A 42 -26.51 -13.56 -11.32
CA ALA A 42 -26.23 -14.93 -10.90
C ALA A 42 -26.49 -15.94 -12.04
N GLY A 43 -25.60 -16.92 -12.18
CA GLY A 43 -25.65 -17.92 -13.26
C GLY A 43 -24.97 -17.50 -14.58
N SER A 44 -24.68 -16.21 -14.77
CA SER A 44 -23.92 -15.70 -15.93
C SER A 44 -22.90 -14.64 -15.51
N ARG A 45 -22.26 -14.85 -14.36
CA ARG A 45 -21.25 -13.95 -13.81
C ARG A 45 -19.98 -14.01 -14.65
N GLY A 46 -19.46 -12.84 -14.97
CA GLY A 46 -18.12 -12.69 -15.53
C GLY A 46 -17.04 -12.84 -14.46
N ALA A 47 -15.78 -12.79 -14.88
CA ALA A 47 -14.63 -13.07 -14.03
C ALA A 47 -13.92 -11.81 -13.50
N MET A 48 -13.26 -12.00 -12.36
CA MET A 48 -12.15 -11.15 -11.95
C MET A 48 -10.84 -11.73 -12.49
N VAL A 49 -10.07 -10.94 -13.22
CA VAL A 49 -8.74 -11.32 -13.70
C VAL A 49 -7.69 -10.68 -12.81
N VAL A 50 -6.71 -11.46 -12.37
CA VAL A 50 -5.50 -10.97 -11.72
C VAL A 50 -4.32 -11.30 -12.63
N SER A 51 -3.62 -10.30 -13.16
CA SER A 51 -2.40 -10.51 -13.96
C SER A 51 -1.14 -10.38 -13.12
N GLY A 52 -0.07 -11.10 -13.47
CA GLY A 52 1.11 -11.25 -12.60
C GLY A 52 0.81 -12.15 -11.39
N ALA A 53 -0.10 -13.11 -11.57
CA ALA A 53 -0.72 -13.89 -10.51
C ALA A 53 0.23 -14.85 -9.77
N GLY A 54 1.36 -15.22 -10.36
CA GLY A 54 2.40 -16.04 -9.74
C GLY A 54 3.35 -15.23 -8.85
N GLY A 55 3.38 -13.90 -8.99
CA GLY A 55 4.13 -13.01 -8.12
C GLY A 55 3.52 -12.91 -6.71
N ILE A 56 4.28 -12.37 -5.75
CA ILE A 56 3.86 -12.28 -4.34
C ILE A 56 2.57 -11.48 -4.18
N VAL A 57 2.46 -10.33 -4.88
CA VAL A 57 1.26 -9.49 -4.87
C VAL A 57 0.08 -10.20 -5.52
N GLY A 58 0.25 -10.65 -6.78
CA GLY A 58 -0.79 -11.30 -7.55
C GLY A 58 -1.32 -12.55 -6.85
N ALA A 59 -0.45 -13.42 -6.36
CA ALA A 59 -0.84 -14.65 -5.66
C ALA A 59 -1.67 -14.36 -4.41
N GLY A 60 -1.22 -13.40 -3.58
CA GLY A 60 -1.98 -12.99 -2.40
C GLY A 60 -3.35 -12.43 -2.77
N LYS A 61 -3.46 -11.63 -3.85
CA LYS A 61 -4.74 -11.08 -4.31
C LYS A 61 -5.66 -12.16 -4.90
N VAL A 62 -5.13 -13.13 -5.65
CA VAL A 62 -5.91 -14.30 -6.10
C VAL A 62 -6.54 -15.02 -4.91
N MET A 63 -5.81 -15.21 -3.80
CA MET A 63 -6.37 -15.82 -2.60
C MET A 63 -7.39 -14.94 -1.89
N GLN A 64 -7.07 -13.65 -1.74
CA GLN A 64 -7.93 -12.71 -1.04
C GLN A 64 -9.29 -12.59 -1.72
N PHE A 65 -9.30 -12.44 -3.05
CA PHE A 65 -10.51 -12.35 -3.85
C PHE A 65 -11.15 -13.72 -4.06
N GLY A 66 -10.38 -14.79 -4.30
CA GLY A 66 -10.91 -16.15 -4.40
C GLY A 66 -11.75 -16.54 -3.18
N ALA A 67 -11.26 -16.26 -1.96
CA ALA A 67 -11.98 -16.54 -0.73
C ALA A 67 -13.26 -15.69 -0.53
N ARG A 68 -13.29 -14.49 -1.10
CA ARG A 68 -14.39 -13.51 -0.95
C ARG A 68 -15.43 -13.61 -2.04
N LEU A 69 -15.04 -14.08 -3.22
CA LEU A 69 -15.86 -14.19 -4.41
C LEU A 69 -16.41 -15.60 -4.65
N GLU A 70 -15.79 -16.64 -4.07
CA GLU A 70 -16.30 -18.02 -4.11
C GLU A 70 -17.76 -18.17 -3.64
N PRO A 71 -18.22 -17.55 -2.54
CA PRO A 71 -19.62 -17.63 -2.12
C PRO A 71 -20.60 -17.07 -3.15
N PHE A 72 -20.11 -16.22 -4.05
CA PHE A 72 -20.87 -15.61 -5.12
C PHE A 72 -20.63 -16.31 -6.47
N GLY A 73 -19.86 -17.40 -6.54
CA GLY A 73 -19.58 -18.08 -7.82
C GLY A 73 -18.99 -17.15 -8.88
N VAL A 74 -18.26 -16.10 -8.48
CA VAL A 74 -17.48 -15.26 -9.41
C VAL A 74 -16.11 -15.93 -9.58
N PRO A 75 -15.77 -16.40 -10.80
CA PRO A 75 -14.48 -17.02 -11.05
C PRO A 75 -13.34 -15.99 -10.93
N VAL A 76 -12.20 -16.45 -10.41
CA VAL A 76 -10.96 -15.66 -10.39
C VAL A 76 -9.98 -16.26 -11.38
N VAL A 77 -9.69 -15.53 -12.45
CA VAL A 77 -8.71 -15.93 -13.46
C VAL A 77 -7.34 -15.39 -13.07
N ALA A 78 -6.42 -16.29 -12.73
CA ALA A 78 -5.02 -16.01 -12.51
C ALA A 78 -4.26 -16.07 -13.84
N LEU A 79 -3.78 -14.93 -14.32
CA LEU A 79 -3.07 -14.78 -15.59
C LEU A 79 -1.58 -14.50 -15.35
N ASP A 80 -0.68 -15.30 -15.92
CA ASP A 80 0.76 -15.06 -15.85
C ASP A 80 1.53 -15.65 -17.03
N PHE A 81 2.85 -15.41 -17.11
CA PHE A 81 3.72 -16.01 -18.10
C PHE A 81 3.85 -17.53 -17.91
N PRO A 82 4.07 -18.29 -19.01
CA PRO A 82 4.50 -19.68 -18.92
C PRO A 82 5.74 -19.82 -18.03
N GLY A 83 5.71 -20.76 -17.08
CA GLY A 83 6.84 -21.02 -16.19
C GLY A 83 7.05 -19.99 -15.07
N ALA A 84 6.12 -19.05 -14.87
CA ALA A 84 6.11 -18.21 -13.68
C ALA A 84 6.09 -19.07 -12.40
N ALA A 85 6.68 -18.55 -11.32
CA ALA A 85 6.70 -19.24 -10.04
C ALA A 85 5.27 -19.54 -9.55
N ASP A 86 5.06 -20.68 -8.89
CA ASP A 86 3.75 -21.04 -8.35
C ASP A 86 3.49 -20.35 -6.99
N GLY A 87 3.41 -19.02 -7.02
CA GLY A 87 3.06 -18.22 -5.84
C GLY A 87 1.68 -18.58 -5.29
N ILE A 88 0.74 -18.96 -6.17
CA ILE A 88 -0.64 -19.33 -5.81
C ILE A 88 -0.65 -20.63 -5.01
N GLY A 89 0.08 -21.65 -5.45
CA GLY A 89 0.17 -22.95 -4.76
C GLY A 89 0.75 -22.81 -3.36
N GLY A 90 1.73 -21.91 -3.19
CA GLY A 90 2.31 -21.57 -1.89
C GLY A 90 1.32 -21.02 -0.85
N GLN A 91 0.15 -20.55 -1.29
CA GLN A 91 -0.87 -19.97 -0.41
C GLN A 91 -1.87 -20.99 0.13
N TYR A 92 -2.00 -22.17 -0.49
CA TYR A 92 -2.99 -23.18 -0.10
C TYR A 92 -2.93 -23.58 1.38
N PRO A 93 -1.74 -23.80 2.00
CA PRO A 93 -1.67 -24.08 3.44
C PRO A 93 -2.30 -22.98 4.31
N GLY A 94 -2.20 -21.71 3.88
CA GLY A 94 -2.84 -20.58 4.56
C GLY A 94 -4.36 -20.61 4.47
N LEU A 95 -4.90 -21.02 3.32
CA LEU A 95 -6.35 -21.22 3.14
C LEU A 95 -6.87 -22.34 4.03
N VAL A 96 -6.20 -23.50 4.05
CA VAL A 96 -6.61 -24.63 4.90
C VAL A 96 -6.64 -24.23 6.38
N ARG A 97 -5.61 -23.51 6.84
CA ARG A 97 -5.57 -23.00 8.23
C ARG A 97 -6.72 -22.03 8.55
N SER A 98 -7.15 -21.23 7.57
CA SER A 98 -8.14 -20.16 7.78
C SER A 98 -9.58 -20.63 7.60
N PHE A 99 -9.82 -21.58 6.68
CA PHE A 99 -11.16 -21.95 6.21
C PHE A 99 -11.46 -23.45 6.29
N GLY A 100 -10.48 -24.27 6.67
CA GLY A 100 -10.57 -25.73 6.59
C GLY A 100 -10.33 -26.26 5.16
N PRO A 101 -10.04 -27.57 5.03
CA PRO A 101 -9.66 -28.18 3.75
C PRO A 101 -10.77 -28.07 2.70
N GLU A 102 -12.02 -28.40 3.06
CA GLU A 102 -13.14 -28.40 2.11
C GLU A 102 -13.39 -27.05 1.46
N ARG A 103 -13.33 -25.96 2.24
CA ARG A 103 -13.52 -24.61 1.71
C ARG A 103 -12.29 -24.13 0.96
N ALA A 104 -11.08 -24.48 1.41
CA ALA A 104 -9.86 -24.21 0.66
C ALA A 104 -9.91 -24.84 -0.74
N ASP A 105 -10.38 -26.08 -0.84
CA ASP A 105 -10.53 -26.79 -2.13
C ASP A 105 -11.54 -26.10 -3.04
N ARG A 106 -12.69 -25.65 -2.51
CA ARG A 106 -13.66 -24.87 -3.31
C ARG A 106 -13.10 -23.54 -3.80
N ILE A 107 -12.37 -22.82 -2.93
CA ILE A 107 -11.71 -21.57 -3.30
C ILE A 107 -10.73 -21.83 -4.44
N MET A 108 -9.88 -22.85 -4.32
CA MET A 108 -8.91 -23.21 -5.35
C MET A 108 -9.56 -23.69 -6.64
N ALA A 109 -10.66 -24.45 -6.56
CA ALA A 109 -11.43 -24.88 -7.72
C ALA A 109 -12.06 -23.70 -8.48
N ASN A 110 -12.33 -22.59 -7.79
CA ASN A 110 -12.82 -21.34 -8.37
C ASN A 110 -11.71 -20.44 -8.95
N VAL A 111 -10.44 -20.86 -8.84
CA VAL A 111 -9.28 -20.15 -9.42
C VAL A 111 -8.87 -20.82 -10.73
N ILE A 112 -8.99 -20.09 -11.85
CA ILE A 112 -8.62 -20.55 -13.18
C ILE A 112 -7.24 -20.02 -13.53
N ARG A 113 -6.26 -20.90 -13.71
CA ARG A 113 -4.91 -20.50 -14.12
C ARG A 113 -4.79 -20.51 -15.64
N LEU A 114 -4.47 -19.37 -16.23
CA LEU A 114 -4.18 -19.22 -17.65
C LEU A 114 -2.79 -18.63 -17.85
N SER A 115 -2.16 -19.00 -18.96
CA SER A 115 -0.88 -18.43 -19.36
C SER A 115 -0.97 -17.63 -20.64
N TYR A 116 -0.09 -16.64 -20.78
CA TYR A 116 -0.01 -15.77 -21.96
C TYR A 116 1.43 -15.28 -22.17
N ASP A 117 1.73 -14.78 -23.37
CA ASP A 117 3.10 -14.35 -23.74
C ASP A 117 3.38 -12.86 -23.45
N GLY A 118 2.44 -12.16 -22.79
CA GLY A 118 2.54 -10.72 -22.54
C GLY A 118 1.83 -9.84 -23.58
N VAL A 119 1.51 -10.39 -24.75
CA VAL A 119 1.00 -9.62 -25.90
C VAL A 119 -0.32 -10.20 -26.42
N HIS A 120 -0.48 -11.52 -26.38
CA HIS A 120 -1.66 -12.24 -26.87
C HIS A 120 -2.40 -12.87 -25.70
N LEU A 121 -3.63 -12.43 -25.46
CA LEU A 121 -4.49 -13.03 -24.44
C LEU A 121 -4.94 -14.45 -24.86
N PRO A 122 -5.01 -15.41 -23.93
CA PRO A 122 -5.40 -16.77 -24.24
C PRO A 122 -6.88 -16.80 -24.63
N ARG A 123 -7.23 -17.47 -25.74
CA ARG A 123 -8.62 -17.54 -26.24
C ARG A 123 -9.62 -18.02 -25.18
N ALA A 124 -9.18 -18.92 -24.30
CA ALA A 124 -9.99 -19.45 -23.19
C ALA A 124 -10.49 -18.34 -22.25
N LEU A 125 -9.76 -17.22 -22.12
CA LEU A 125 -10.15 -16.09 -21.27
C LEU A 125 -11.52 -15.53 -21.65
N GLN A 126 -11.85 -15.52 -22.94
CA GLN A 126 -13.13 -15.00 -23.44
C GLN A 126 -14.34 -15.78 -22.88
N GLY A 127 -14.18 -17.09 -22.65
CA GLY A 127 -15.23 -17.93 -22.08
C GLY A 127 -15.61 -17.58 -20.64
N TYR A 128 -14.78 -16.81 -19.94
CA TYR A 128 -15.03 -16.38 -18.56
C TYR A 128 -15.60 -14.95 -18.45
N GLY A 129 -15.82 -14.26 -19.58
CA GLY A 129 -16.35 -12.90 -19.63
C GLY A 129 -15.70 -11.94 -18.63
N PRO A 130 -14.40 -11.59 -18.77
CA PRO A 130 -13.71 -10.68 -17.84
C PRO A 130 -14.46 -9.37 -17.62
N ARG A 131 -14.66 -8.99 -16.35
CA ARG A 131 -15.31 -7.72 -15.97
C ARG A 131 -14.35 -6.79 -15.25
N ILE A 132 -13.45 -7.36 -14.45
CA ILE A 132 -12.41 -6.63 -13.73
C ILE A 132 -11.04 -7.19 -14.08
N LEU A 133 -10.08 -6.32 -14.35
CA LEU A 133 -8.65 -6.64 -14.31
C LEU A 133 -8.01 -5.93 -13.12
N LEU A 134 -7.47 -6.71 -12.18
CA LEU A 134 -6.55 -6.24 -11.16
C LEU A 134 -5.12 -6.57 -11.63
N GLU A 135 -4.40 -5.56 -12.09
CA GLU A 135 -3.10 -5.74 -12.75
C GLU A 135 -1.95 -5.67 -11.75
N ALA A 136 -1.14 -6.74 -11.68
CA ALA A 136 0.06 -6.89 -10.86
C ALA A 136 1.30 -7.31 -11.68
N VAL A 137 1.40 -6.86 -12.93
CA VAL A 137 2.58 -7.06 -13.77
C VAL A 137 3.75 -6.14 -13.31
N PRO A 138 4.99 -6.36 -13.78
CA PRO A 138 6.16 -5.63 -13.31
C PRO A 138 6.00 -4.11 -13.28
N GLU A 139 6.68 -3.46 -12.34
CA GLU A 139 6.64 -2.02 -12.09
C GLU A 139 7.39 -1.22 -13.17
N ASN A 140 6.90 -1.29 -14.41
CA ASN A 140 7.39 -0.58 -15.57
C ASN A 140 6.20 0.06 -16.33
N LEU A 141 6.27 1.37 -16.54
CA LEU A 141 5.18 2.16 -17.09
C LEU A 141 4.76 1.71 -18.51
N GLU A 142 5.73 1.40 -19.37
CA GLU A 142 5.46 1.00 -20.75
C GLU A 142 4.81 -0.39 -20.82
N ILE A 143 5.33 -1.34 -20.04
CA ILE A 143 4.78 -2.69 -19.92
C ILE A 143 3.34 -2.64 -19.42
N LYS A 144 3.07 -1.89 -18.35
CA LYS A 144 1.72 -1.73 -17.79
C LYS A 144 0.75 -1.13 -18.81
N ARG A 145 1.13 -0.03 -19.47
CA ARG A 145 0.30 0.62 -20.51
C ARG A 145 0.03 -0.32 -21.69
N ALA A 146 1.04 -1.06 -22.15
CA ALA A 146 0.86 -2.05 -23.20
C ALA A 146 -0.12 -3.15 -22.77
N HIS A 147 0.00 -3.63 -21.53
CA HIS A 147 -0.90 -4.62 -20.95
C HIS A 147 -2.35 -4.12 -20.85
N TYR A 148 -2.58 -2.84 -20.52
CA TYR A 148 -3.94 -2.29 -20.52
C TYR A 148 -4.55 -2.21 -21.92
N ARG A 149 -3.74 -1.89 -22.94
CA ARG A 149 -4.22 -1.82 -24.33
C ARG A 149 -4.73 -3.17 -24.81
N ILE A 150 -3.98 -4.25 -24.60
CA ILE A 150 -4.41 -5.59 -25.04
C ILE A 150 -5.73 -6.01 -24.40
N PHE A 151 -5.97 -5.64 -23.13
CA PHE A 151 -7.21 -5.93 -22.43
C PHE A 151 -8.38 -5.06 -22.91
N ARG A 152 -8.15 -3.76 -23.16
CA ARG A 152 -9.19 -2.86 -23.71
C ARG A 152 -9.60 -3.24 -25.12
N GLU A 153 -8.65 -3.70 -25.94
CA GLU A 153 -8.93 -4.17 -27.31
C GLU A 153 -9.75 -5.46 -27.29
N ALA A 154 -9.43 -6.40 -26.40
CA ALA A 154 -10.14 -7.67 -26.28
C ALA A 154 -11.48 -7.56 -25.53
N PHE A 155 -11.56 -6.68 -24.53
CA PHE A 155 -12.69 -6.52 -23.63
C PHE A 155 -12.97 -5.02 -23.39
N PRO A 156 -13.68 -4.34 -24.31
CA PRO A 156 -13.86 -2.88 -24.24
C PRO A 156 -14.56 -2.36 -22.97
N GLU A 157 -15.37 -3.19 -22.32
CA GLU A 157 -16.10 -2.85 -21.10
C GLU A 157 -15.35 -3.20 -19.81
N ILE A 158 -14.12 -3.74 -19.89
CA ILE A 158 -13.39 -4.17 -18.70
C ILE A 158 -12.98 -2.98 -17.84
N GLU A 159 -13.28 -3.04 -16.55
CA GLU A 159 -12.74 -2.09 -15.58
C GLU A 159 -11.35 -2.56 -15.14
N ILE A 160 -10.36 -1.68 -15.29
CA ILE A 160 -8.96 -1.97 -14.97
C ILE A 160 -8.58 -1.20 -13.71
N ARG A 161 -7.93 -1.89 -12.78
CA ARG A 161 -7.29 -1.33 -11.59
C ARG A 161 -5.83 -1.79 -11.54
N SER A 162 -4.90 -0.84 -11.50
CA SER A 162 -3.50 -1.16 -11.27
C SER A 162 -3.22 -1.32 -9.77
N VAL A 163 -2.35 -2.27 -9.42
CA VAL A 163 -1.79 -2.43 -8.07
C VAL A 163 -0.39 -1.81 -7.94
N THR A 164 -0.04 -0.88 -8.84
CA THR A 164 1.23 -0.13 -8.81
C THR A 164 1.51 0.43 -7.42
N SER A 165 2.80 0.46 -7.07
CA SER A 165 3.34 1.07 -5.86
C SER A 165 3.72 2.54 -6.08
N GLY A 166 4.03 2.94 -7.32
CA GLY A 166 4.62 4.25 -7.59
C GLY A 166 3.90 5.13 -8.61
N PHE A 167 3.31 4.55 -9.67
CA PHE A 167 2.82 5.33 -10.80
C PHE A 167 1.43 5.93 -10.54
N PRO A 168 1.24 7.25 -10.70
CA PRO A 168 -0.08 7.83 -10.58
C PRO A 168 -1.01 7.38 -11.74
N ALA A 169 -2.31 7.37 -11.46
CA ALA A 169 -3.40 7.06 -12.39
C ALA A 169 -3.34 7.96 -13.64
N SER A 170 -3.00 9.24 -13.49
CA SER A 170 -2.77 10.18 -14.61
C SER A 170 -1.65 9.74 -15.55
N LYS A 171 -0.68 8.94 -15.08
CA LYS A 171 0.34 8.34 -15.93
C LYS A 171 -0.12 7.00 -16.49
N LEU A 172 -0.85 6.18 -15.74
CA LEU A 172 -1.28 4.87 -16.23
C LEU A 172 -2.50 4.92 -17.17
N GLY A 173 -3.37 5.91 -17.01
CA GLY A 173 -4.64 6.03 -17.72
C GLY A 173 -5.71 5.04 -17.24
N VAL A 174 -5.57 4.48 -16.03
CA VAL A 174 -6.53 3.59 -15.35
C VAL A 174 -6.59 3.95 -13.87
N GLY A 175 -7.67 3.58 -13.17
CA GLY A 175 -7.75 3.73 -11.72
C GLY A 175 -6.78 2.82 -10.98
N ILE A 176 -6.58 3.08 -9.69
CA ILE A 176 -5.62 2.36 -8.84
C ILE A 176 -6.34 1.70 -7.68
N ALA A 177 -5.94 0.47 -7.39
CA ALA A 177 -6.29 -0.25 -6.17
C ALA A 177 -5.00 -0.81 -5.56
N HIS A 178 -4.22 0.06 -4.94
CA HIS A 178 -2.91 -0.26 -4.39
C HIS A 178 -3.07 -1.02 -3.05
N PRO A 179 -2.68 -2.31 -2.98
CA PRO A 179 -2.93 -3.13 -1.81
C PRO A 179 -1.78 -3.10 -0.81
N ALA A 180 -2.11 -3.08 0.49
CA ALA A 180 -1.11 -3.30 1.52
C ALA A 180 -0.69 -4.79 1.63
N PHE A 181 0.55 -5.02 2.10
CA PHE A 181 1.08 -6.33 2.49
C PHE A 181 0.64 -6.70 3.93
N PRO A 182 0.50 -8.00 4.28
CA PRO A 182 0.49 -9.18 3.42
C PRO A 182 -0.74 -9.22 2.52
N HIS A 183 -0.56 -9.50 1.23
CA HIS A 183 -1.58 -9.22 0.21
C HIS A 183 -2.81 -10.12 0.30
N GLU A 184 -2.69 -11.31 0.90
CA GLU A 184 -3.78 -12.25 1.13
C GLU A 184 -4.68 -11.87 2.33
N SER A 185 -4.13 -11.13 3.30
CA SER A 185 -4.77 -10.91 4.60
C SER A 185 -5.03 -9.44 4.95
N ASN A 186 -4.13 -8.53 4.54
CA ASN A 186 -4.31 -7.10 4.77
C ASN A 186 -5.48 -6.59 3.93
N LYS A 187 -6.40 -5.88 4.58
CA LYS A 187 -7.68 -5.45 4.02
C LYS A 187 -7.60 -4.10 3.34
N VAL A 188 -6.55 -3.31 3.59
CA VAL A 188 -6.46 -1.94 3.10
C VAL A 188 -6.09 -1.91 1.61
N PHE A 189 -6.80 -1.07 0.88
CA PHE A 189 -6.47 -0.66 -0.47
C PHE A 189 -6.47 0.87 -0.53
N GLU A 190 -5.37 1.46 -0.96
CA GLU A 190 -5.36 2.86 -1.40
C GLU A 190 -6.03 2.92 -2.79
N ILE A 191 -7.08 3.74 -2.90
CA ILE A 191 -7.89 3.85 -4.12
C ILE A 191 -7.67 5.23 -4.74
N VAL A 192 -7.26 5.25 -6.02
CA VAL A 192 -7.22 6.47 -6.83
C VAL A 192 -8.24 6.36 -7.95
N GLU A 193 -9.29 7.17 -7.85
CA GLU A 193 -10.33 7.35 -8.85
C GLU A 193 -11.03 8.69 -8.65
N ALA A 194 -11.66 9.22 -9.70
CA ALA A 194 -12.34 10.53 -9.62
C ALA A 194 -13.60 10.47 -8.77
N GLU A 195 -14.38 9.40 -8.88
CA GLU A 195 -15.61 9.16 -8.13
C GLU A 195 -15.68 7.69 -7.70
N PRO A 196 -16.26 7.38 -6.53
CA PRO A 196 -16.34 6.00 -6.04
C PRO A 196 -17.04 5.05 -7.01
N SER A 197 -16.32 4.05 -7.51
CA SER A 197 -16.87 3.05 -8.44
C SER A 197 -17.66 1.96 -7.72
N ASP A 198 -18.47 1.20 -8.47
CA ASP A 198 -19.15 0.02 -7.91
C ASP A 198 -18.14 -1.05 -7.48
N PHE A 199 -16.98 -1.13 -8.13
CA PHE A 199 -15.88 -1.98 -7.68
C PHE A 199 -15.34 -1.51 -6.31
N THR A 200 -15.12 -0.22 -6.11
CA THR A 200 -14.68 0.33 -4.81
C THR A 200 -15.70 0.04 -3.70
N ARG A 201 -17.00 0.24 -3.97
CA ARG A 201 -18.06 -0.13 -3.03
C ARG A 201 -18.11 -1.63 -2.77
N LEU A 202 -17.85 -2.44 -3.79
CA LEU A 202 -17.76 -3.89 -3.66
C LEU A 202 -16.59 -4.30 -2.75
N LEU A 203 -15.41 -3.66 -2.84
CA LEU A 203 -14.30 -3.93 -1.92
C LEU A 203 -14.77 -3.82 -0.45
N TRP A 204 -15.47 -2.74 -0.12
CA TRP A 204 -16.04 -2.56 1.22
C TRP A 204 -17.04 -3.67 1.58
N ALA A 205 -17.97 -3.99 0.67
CA ALA A 205 -18.98 -5.04 0.87
C ALA A 205 -18.36 -6.44 1.05
N LEU A 206 -17.18 -6.69 0.48
CA LEU A 206 -16.39 -7.91 0.66
C LEU A 206 -15.53 -7.89 1.94
N GLY A 207 -15.73 -6.91 2.82
CA GLY A 207 -15.00 -6.75 4.08
C GLY A 207 -13.54 -6.31 3.90
N LEU A 208 -13.23 -5.63 2.79
CA LEU A 208 -11.98 -4.92 2.57
C LEU A 208 -12.15 -3.44 2.96
N MET A 209 -11.04 -2.70 2.99
CA MET A 209 -10.98 -1.31 3.41
C MET A 209 -10.42 -0.45 2.27
N PRO A 210 -11.26 -0.06 1.29
CA PRO A 210 -10.89 0.96 0.32
C PRO A 210 -10.74 2.31 1.03
N ILE A 211 -9.59 2.95 0.86
CA ILE A 211 -9.26 4.26 1.40
C ILE A 211 -8.91 5.17 0.21
N PRO A 212 -9.75 6.19 -0.08
CA PRO A 212 -9.45 7.14 -1.15
C PRO A 212 -8.16 7.92 -0.87
N VAL A 213 -7.29 8.00 -1.88
CA VAL A 213 -6.08 8.82 -1.87
C VAL A 213 -5.98 9.60 -3.19
N GLY A 214 -5.22 10.68 -3.18
CA GLY A 214 -4.97 11.54 -4.32
C GLY A 214 -4.03 10.91 -5.34
N ASP A 215 -4.08 11.41 -6.56
CA ASP A 215 -3.31 10.92 -7.69
C ASP A 215 -1.85 11.45 -7.71
N HIS A 216 -1.05 10.99 -6.74
CA HIS A 216 0.34 11.40 -6.56
C HIS A 216 1.29 10.21 -6.64
N TRP A 217 2.55 10.49 -6.97
CA TRP A 217 3.62 9.49 -6.94
C TRP A 217 3.73 8.83 -5.56
N SER A 218 3.68 7.50 -5.56
CA SER A 218 3.83 6.61 -4.39
C SER A 218 2.81 6.81 -3.25
N PHE A 219 1.66 7.41 -3.56
CA PHE A 219 0.49 7.53 -2.66
C PHE A 219 0.85 7.98 -1.24
N VAL A 220 0.28 7.35 -0.21
CA VAL A 220 0.63 7.61 1.20
C VAL A 220 1.45 6.46 1.77
N LEU A 221 1.02 5.21 1.55
CA LEU A 221 1.69 4.04 2.11
C LEU A 221 3.17 3.99 1.73
N ASP A 222 3.47 4.10 0.45
CA ASP A 222 4.82 3.85 -0.03
C ASP A 222 5.78 5.01 0.23
N VAL A 223 5.28 6.25 0.32
CA VAL A 223 6.09 7.35 0.89
C VAL A 223 6.54 7.02 2.31
N LEU A 224 5.65 6.51 3.16
CA LEU A 224 5.98 6.19 4.56
C LEU A 224 6.86 4.95 4.68
N PHE A 225 6.50 3.88 3.97
CA PHE A 225 7.20 2.60 4.04
C PHE A 225 8.61 2.68 3.43
N CYS A 226 8.70 3.24 2.21
CA CYS A 226 9.98 3.37 1.51
C CYS A 226 10.84 4.45 2.17
N GLY A 227 10.23 5.58 2.56
CA GLY A 227 10.93 6.67 3.25
C GLY A 227 11.55 6.24 4.58
N LEU A 228 10.88 5.38 5.36
CA LEU A 228 11.44 4.88 6.61
C LEU A 228 12.61 3.93 6.40
N THR A 229 12.54 3.11 5.35
CA THR A 229 13.67 2.28 4.95
C THR A 229 14.86 3.15 4.54
N LEU A 230 14.64 4.20 3.74
CA LEU A 230 15.66 5.16 3.34
C LEU A 230 16.30 5.88 4.54
N ALA A 231 15.49 6.36 5.48
CA ALA A 231 16.00 7.00 6.69
C ALA A 231 16.87 6.04 7.52
N GLY A 232 16.46 4.76 7.59
CA GLY A 232 17.23 3.70 8.21
C GLY A 232 18.56 3.44 7.51
N THR A 233 18.60 3.38 6.17
CA THR A 233 19.84 3.16 5.42
C THR A 233 20.78 4.35 5.55
N GLY A 234 20.25 5.58 5.50
CA GLY A 234 21.06 6.78 5.72
C GLY A 234 21.69 6.79 7.12
N PHE A 235 20.98 6.36 8.16
CA PHE A 235 21.57 6.21 9.50
C PHE A 235 22.66 5.13 9.53
N HIS A 236 22.47 4.00 8.82
CA HIS A 236 23.50 2.96 8.69
C HIS A 236 24.78 3.51 8.06
N GLU A 237 24.67 4.25 6.97
CA GLU A 237 25.82 4.77 6.20
C GLU A 237 26.72 5.69 7.04
N VAL A 238 26.15 6.50 7.93
CA VAL A 238 26.93 7.44 8.77
C VAL A 238 27.45 6.83 10.07
N SER A 239 26.77 5.82 10.61
CA SER A 239 27.07 5.25 11.93
C SER A 239 27.70 3.86 11.89
N ASN A 240 27.64 3.18 10.75
CA ASN A 240 27.87 1.73 10.60
C ASN A 240 26.99 0.87 11.52
N MET A 241 25.90 1.41 12.09
CA MET A 241 25.01 0.65 12.95
C MET A 241 24.30 -0.44 12.15
N PRO A 242 24.33 -1.71 12.55
CA PRO A 242 23.74 -2.78 11.76
C PRO A 242 22.21 -2.66 11.69
N TYR A 243 21.64 -3.03 10.54
CA TYR A 243 20.20 -2.92 10.23
C TYR A 243 19.28 -3.48 11.32
N TRP A 244 19.63 -4.62 11.92
CA TRP A 244 18.83 -5.22 12.99
C TRP A 244 18.75 -4.36 14.26
N LYS A 245 19.79 -3.57 14.53
CA LYS A 245 19.85 -2.66 15.68
C LYS A 245 19.09 -1.38 15.36
N ILE A 246 19.22 -0.85 14.15
CA ILE A 246 18.38 0.25 13.65
C ILE A 246 16.90 -0.12 13.79
N ASP A 247 16.51 -1.31 13.34
CA ASP A 247 15.15 -1.84 13.50
C ASP A 247 14.70 -1.89 14.97
N LYS A 248 15.58 -2.20 15.93
CA LYS A 248 15.25 -2.17 17.38
C LYS A 248 14.90 -0.75 17.83
N TYR A 249 15.67 0.25 17.40
CA TYR A 249 15.45 1.65 17.76
C TYR A 249 14.28 2.29 17.01
N VAL A 250 14.10 2.00 15.71
CA VAL A 250 12.91 2.39 14.94
C VAL A 250 11.66 1.79 15.56
N ARG A 251 11.69 0.51 15.96
CA ARG A 251 10.57 -0.12 16.65
C ARG A 251 10.23 0.57 17.98
N ARG A 252 11.23 1.01 18.74
CA ARG A 252 11.01 1.78 19.96
C ARG A 252 10.33 3.12 19.65
N LEU A 253 10.85 3.83 18.65
CA LEU A 253 10.45 5.18 18.26
C LEU A 253 9.08 5.24 17.54
N LEU A 254 8.95 4.52 16.43
CA LEU A 254 7.77 4.55 15.54
C LEU A 254 6.97 3.26 15.54
N GLY A 255 7.57 2.10 15.86
CA GLY A 255 6.88 0.81 15.90
C GLY A 255 7.35 -0.26 14.90
N PRO A 256 7.61 0.04 13.62
CA PRO A 256 7.90 -0.99 12.62
C PRO A 256 9.35 -1.47 12.68
N ASN A 257 9.63 -2.51 11.89
CA ASN A 257 10.96 -3.05 11.62
C ASN A 257 11.19 -3.01 10.10
N PRO A 258 11.57 -1.86 9.50
CA PRO A 258 11.63 -1.69 8.04
C PRO A 258 12.47 -2.75 7.33
N PHE A 259 13.64 -3.09 7.86
CA PHE A 259 14.53 -4.07 7.24
C PHE A 259 14.01 -5.50 7.40
N ARG A 260 13.50 -5.85 8.58
CA ARG A 260 12.88 -7.17 8.79
C ARG A 260 11.63 -7.36 7.93
N ALA A 261 10.87 -6.29 7.68
CA ALA A 261 9.71 -6.33 6.80
C ALA A 261 10.11 -6.70 5.37
N HIS A 262 11.19 -6.11 4.84
CA HIS A 262 11.72 -6.46 3.51
C HIS A 262 12.09 -7.95 3.43
N ASP A 263 12.79 -8.48 4.44
CA ASP A 263 13.16 -9.89 4.51
C ASP A 263 11.94 -10.82 4.58
N ALA A 264 10.87 -10.39 5.27
CA ALA A 264 9.64 -11.17 5.42
C ALA A 264 8.76 -11.15 4.16
N ILE A 265 8.73 -10.03 3.43
CA ILE A 265 8.07 -9.91 2.13
C ILE A 265 8.84 -10.72 1.07
N GLY A 266 10.17 -10.72 1.18
CA GLY A 266 11.09 -11.30 0.20
C GLY A 266 12.03 -10.20 -0.30
N ALA A 267 13.26 -10.20 0.21
CA ALA A 267 14.19 -9.08 0.08
C ALA A 267 14.39 -8.62 -1.37
N LYS A 268 14.58 -9.56 -2.31
CA LYS A 268 14.71 -9.23 -3.74
C LYS A 268 13.57 -8.36 -4.30
N GLY A 269 12.33 -8.71 -3.99
CA GLY A 269 11.15 -7.99 -4.49
C GLY A 269 10.94 -6.68 -3.74
N ALA A 270 10.95 -6.74 -2.40
CA ALA A 270 10.71 -5.57 -1.56
C ALA A 270 11.76 -4.47 -1.76
N THR A 271 13.05 -4.85 -1.84
CA THR A 271 14.14 -3.89 -2.06
C THR A 271 14.04 -3.22 -3.43
N PHE A 272 13.71 -3.98 -4.49
CA PHE A 272 13.49 -3.41 -5.82
C PHE A 272 12.31 -2.43 -5.83
N LEU A 273 11.18 -2.79 -5.20
CA LEU A 273 10.01 -1.91 -5.14
C LEU A 273 10.30 -0.62 -4.35
N THR A 274 10.97 -0.75 -3.19
CA THR A 274 11.40 0.39 -2.38
C THR A 274 12.34 1.31 -3.16
N TRP A 275 13.33 0.75 -3.86
CA TRP A 275 14.22 1.53 -4.73
C TRP A 275 13.46 2.21 -5.87
N SER A 276 12.55 1.51 -6.55
CA SER A 276 11.76 2.05 -7.66
C SER A 276 10.86 3.20 -7.20
N CYS A 277 10.21 3.05 -6.04
CA CYS A 277 9.43 4.10 -5.41
C CYS A 277 10.29 5.35 -5.14
N LEU A 278 11.41 5.17 -4.44
CA LEU A 278 12.32 6.25 -4.06
C LEU A 278 12.97 6.93 -5.27
N HIS A 279 13.34 6.16 -6.29
CA HIS A 279 13.89 6.67 -7.54
C HIS A 279 12.94 7.65 -8.22
N HIS A 280 11.68 7.27 -8.44
CA HIS A 280 10.69 8.15 -9.06
C HIS A 280 10.32 9.34 -8.16
N LEU A 281 10.25 9.14 -6.84
CA LEU A 281 10.05 10.23 -5.89
C LEU A 281 11.21 11.23 -5.94
N ALA A 282 12.46 10.77 -6.11
CA ALA A 282 13.63 11.63 -6.20
C ALA A 282 13.66 12.43 -7.51
N GLU A 283 13.25 11.83 -8.62
CA GLU A 283 13.09 12.55 -9.90
C GLU A 283 12.06 13.67 -9.80
N HIS A 284 10.99 13.46 -9.02
CA HIS A 284 9.88 14.40 -8.95
C HIS A 284 9.99 15.43 -7.82
N TYR A 285 10.47 15.02 -6.66
CA TYR A 285 10.52 15.82 -5.43
C TYR A 285 11.95 16.06 -4.90
N GLY A 286 12.98 15.56 -5.58
CA GLY A 286 14.37 15.91 -5.28
C GLY A 286 15.08 15.01 -4.24
N PRO A 287 16.24 15.47 -3.73
CA PRO A 287 17.22 14.61 -3.07
C PRO A 287 16.77 13.92 -1.78
N LEU A 288 15.74 14.43 -1.08
CA LEU A 288 15.18 13.78 0.12
C LEU A 288 14.82 12.31 -0.10
N PHE A 289 14.42 11.96 -1.32
CA PHE A 289 13.98 10.63 -1.68
C PHE A 289 15.05 9.80 -2.39
N ARG A 290 16.25 10.35 -2.62
CA ARG A 290 17.27 9.69 -3.43
C ARG A 290 17.73 8.40 -2.75
N PRO A 291 17.66 7.23 -3.42
CA PRO A 291 18.27 5.99 -2.93
C PRO A 291 19.76 6.19 -2.61
N GLY A 292 20.19 5.74 -1.43
CA GLY A 292 21.61 5.69 -1.06
C GLY A 292 22.34 4.49 -1.69
N PRO A 293 23.69 4.48 -1.68
CA PRO A 293 24.49 3.41 -2.27
C PRO A 293 24.17 2.01 -1.75
N GLU A 294 23.84 1.88 -0.46
CA GLU A 294 23.47 0.58 0.13
C GLU A 294 22.19 0.01 -0.47
N LEU A 295 21.19 0.87 -0.69
CA LEU A 295 19.94 0.46 -1.31
C LEU A 295 20.16 0.11 -2.80
N GLU A 296 20.94 0.92 -3.52
CA GLU A 296 21.29 0.65 -4.93
C GLU A 296 22.01 -0.69 -5.10
N ALA A 297 22.97 -1.01 -4.24
CA ALA A 297 23.70 -2.27 -4.30
C ALA A 297 22.77 -3.47 -4.06
N LYS A 298 21.87 -3.38 -3.05
CA LYS A 298 20.99 -4.48 -2.64
C LYS A 298 19.87 -4.81 -3.63
N VAL A 299 19.50 -3.87 -4.50
CA VAL A 299 18.52 -4.14 -5.58
C VAL A 299 19.00 -5.28 -6.48
N HIS A 300 20.31 -5.43 -6.66
CA HIS A 300 20.88 -6.41 -7.60
C HIS A 300 21.18 -7.77 -6.98
N ASP A 301 21.58 -7.82 -5.71
CA ASP A 301 22.00 -9.08 -5.07
C ASP A 301 20.82 -9.92 -4.51
N GLY A 302 19.69 -9.27 -4.19
CA GLY A 302 18.51 -9.91 -3.61
C GLY A 302 18.73 -10.53 -2.24
N LEU A 303 19.80 -10.13 -1.53
CA LEU A 303 20.16 -10.63 -0.22
C LEU A 303 19.27 -10.01 0.87
N ASN A 304 19.04 -10.79 1.92
CA ASN A 304 18.37 -10.28 3.12
C ASN A 304 19.18 -9.13 3.74
N TRP A 305 18.46 -8.21 4.37
CA TRP A 305 19.03 -7.11 5.14
C TRP A 305 19.67 -7.59 6.43
N TYR A 306 19.06 -8.61 7.06
CA TYR A 306 19.62 -9.24 8.23
C TYR A 306 20.62 -10.32 7.82
N PRO A 307 21.80 -10.39 8.49
CA PRO A 307 22.60 -11.60 8.41
C PRO A 307 21.83 -12.77 9.07
N PRO A 308 22.15 -14.02 8.72
CA PRO A 308 21.61 -15.18 9.41
C PRO A 308 21.76 -15.05 10.92
N ASP A 309 20.79 -15.54 11.71
CA ASP A 309 20.69 -15.30 13.15
C ASP A 309 21.99 -15.59 13.92
N HIS A 310 22.74 -16.62 13.51
CA HIS A 310 24.01 -17.04 14.13
C HIS A 310 25.21 -16.12 13.83
N PHE A 311 25.05 -15.10 12.99
CA PHE A 311 26.05 -14.05 12.74
C PHE A 311 25.69 -12.72 13.41
N ARG A 312 24.59 -12.65 14.17
CA ARG A 312 24.24 -11.43 14.90
C ARG A 312 25.11 -11.30 16.15
N PRO A 313 25.82 -10.17 16.34
CA PRO A 313 26.58 -9.95 17.56
C PRO A 313 25.68 -10.08 18.80
N VAL A 314 26.13 -10.83 19.79
CA VAL A 314 25.47 -10.96 21.11
C VAL A 314 25.73 -9.73 21.99
N VAL A 315 26.46 -8.73 21.46
CA VAL A 315 26.86 -7.54 22.22
C VAL A 315 25.69 -6.55 22.27
N ASP A 316 25.29 -6.15 23.48
CA ASP A 316 24.30 -5.09 23.68
C ASP A 316 24.96 -3.71 23.59
N TRP A 317 25.14 -3.22 22.36
CA TRP A 317 25.59 -1.85 22.11
C TRP A 317 24.49 -0.85 22.52
N GLY A 318 24.77 0.03 23.46
CA GLY A 318 23.91 1.16 23.78
C GLY A 318 24.17 2.35 22.86
N MET A 319 23.21 3.25 22.77
CA MET A 319 23.44 4.63 22.32
C MET A 319 23.48 5.53 23.55
N ASP A 320 24.39 6.48 23.59
CA ASP A 320 24.32 7.57 24.56
C ASP A 320 23.21 8.57 24.21
N LYS A 321 23.00 9.59 25.04
CA LYS A 321 21.93 10.57 24.82
C LYS A 321 22.10 11.40 23.55
N GLY A 322 23.34 11.68 23.15
CA GLY A 322 23.64 12.42 21.93
C GLY A 322 23.35 11.56 20.70
N GLU A 323 23.79 10.31 20.72
CA GLU A 323 23.51 9.34 19.66
C GLU A 323 22.00 9.06 19.53
N GLU A 324 21.27 8.98 20.65
CA GLU A 324 19.81 8.82 20.62
C GLU A 324 19.09 10.03 20.00
N GLU A 325 19.55 11.26 20.25
CA GLU A 325 18.97 12.46 19.62
C GLU A 325 19.36 12.56 18.14
N GLU A 326 20.60 12.25 17.76
CA GLU A 326 21.00 12.20 16.35
C GLU A 326 20.19 11.15 15.58
N PHE A 327 20.02 9.95 16.16
CA PHE A 327 19.14 8.93 15.60
C PHE A 327 17.71 9.46 15.42
N ARG A 328 17.17 10.14 16.44
CA ARG A 328 15.83 10.72 16.38
C ARG A 328 15.71 11.76 15.27
N VAL A 329 16.70 12.63 15.09
CA VAL A 329 16.76 13.64 14.01
C VAL A 329 16.82 12.95 12.64
N ARG A 330 17.72 11.98 12.46
CA ARG A 330 17.92 11.28 11.18
C ARG A 330 16.75 10.37 10.78
N ILE A 331 15.96 9.88 11.74
CA ILE A 331 14.76 9.10 11.46
C ILE A 331 13.51 9.98 11.31
N LEU A 332 13.25 10.91 12.23
CA LEU A 332 12.02 11.71 12.20
C LEU A 332 12.10 12.87 11.22
N GLY A 333 13.25 13.54 11.08
CA GLY A 333 13.42 14.67 10.15
C GLY A 333 12.90 14.38 8.74
N PRO A 334 13.45 13.37 8.02
CA PRO A 334 12.97 13.07 6.67
C PRO A 334 11.50 12.62 6.65
N ILE A 335 11.05 11.83 7.62
CA ILE A 335 9.66 11.33 7.66
C ILE A 335 8.66 12.47 7.90
N ILE A 336 9.01 13.46 8.72
CA ILE A 336 8.19 14.65 8.95
C ILE A 336 8.16 15.52 7.69
N GLN A 337 9.30 15.70 7.01
CA GLN A 337 9.35 16.43 5.73
C GLN A 337 8.47 15.76 4.66
N MET A 338 8.54 14.44 4.53
CA MET A 338 7.69 13.67 3.64
C MET A 338 6.20 13.78 4.02
N ALA A 339 5.87 13.72 5.32
CA ALA A 339 4.50 13.90 5.79
C ALA A 339 3.97 15.32 5.49
N ALA A 340 4.82 16.35 5.62
CA ALA A 340 4.46 17.72 5.28
C ALA A 340 4.14 17.87 3.78
N LEU A 341 4.93 17.23 2.90
CA LEU A 341 4.63 17.16 1.47
C LEU A 341 3.26 16.53 1.21
N MET A 342 2.98 15.37 1.81
CA MET A 342 1.70 14.68 1.61
C MET A 342 0.49 15.49 2.10
N LEU A 343 0.65 16.25 3.19
CA LEU A 343 -0.36 17.18 3.69
C LEU A 343 -0.56 18.37 2.75
N HIS A 344 0.53 18.97 2.27
CA HIS A 344 0.49 20.08 1.32
C HIS A 344 -0.27 19.70 0.03
N GLU A 345 -0.04 18.49 -0.45
CA GLU A 345 -0.68 17.94 -1.64
C GLU A 345 -2.11 17.43 -1.40
N ASN A 346 -2.60 17.44 -0.15
CA ASN A 346 -3.88 16.85 0.24
C ASN A 346 -4.02 15.39 -0.24
N ARG A 347 -2.95 14.59 -0.12
CA ARG A 347 -2.91 13.22 -0.66
C ARG A 347 -3.98 12.30 -0.07
N ALA A 348 -4.48 12.57 1.13
CA ALA A 348 -5.68 11.96 1.66
C ALA A 348 -6.20 12.82 2.81
N LEU A 349 -7.38 12.47 3.34
CA LEU A 349 -7.81 13.03 4.62
C LEU A 349 -6.76 12.70 5.70
N PRO A 350 -6.46 13.61 6.65
CA PRO A 350 -5.48 13.34 7.71
C PRO A 350 -5.74 12.03 8.46
N THR A 351 -7.01 11.69 8.68
CA THR A 351 -7.37 10.43 9.35
C THR A 351 -7.06 9.19 8.50
N HIS A 352 -7.16 9.30 7.18
CA HIS A 352 -6.80 8.22 6.26
C HIS A 352 -5.29 8.04 6.24
N MET A 353 -4.51 9.13 6.12
CA MET A 353 -3.05 9.06 6.21
C MET A 353 -2.58 8.42 7.52
N ASN A 354 -3.20 8.81 8.64
CA ASN A 354 -2.87 8.27 9.95
C ASN A 354 -3.18 6.77 10.03
N ARG A 355 -4.32 6.32 9.48
CA ARG A 355 -4.70 4.90 9.45
C ARG A 355 -3.86 4.07 8.50
N ILE A 356 -3.45 4.60 7.36
CA ILE A 356 -2.53 3.93 6.43
C ILE A 356 -1.18 3.70 7.13
N GLY A 357 -0.66 4.70 7.84
CA GLY A 357 0.56 4.55 8.64
C GLY A 357 0.47 3.40 9.66
N GLU A 358 -0.67 3.26 10.33
CA GLU A 358 -0.88 2.23 11.37
C GLU A 358 -1.13 0.84 10.81
N LEU A 359 -2.02 0.72 9.83
CA LEU A 359 -2.51 -0.56 9.32
C LEU A 359 -1.62 -1.17 8.24
N CYS A 360 -0.80 -0.33 7.59
CA CYS A 360 -0.02 -0.73 6.42
C CYS A 360 1.47 -0.55 6.67
N ALA A 361 1.93 0.65 7.07
CA ALA A 361 3.33 0.91 7.42
C ALA A 361 3.71 0.43 8.84
N GLN A 362 2.75 -0.14 9.59
CA GLN A 362 2.92 -0.71 10.93
C GLN A 362 3.45 0.26 11.98
N PHE A 363 3.16 1.56 11.84
CA PHE A 363 3.45 2.52 12.88
C PHE A 363 2.58 2.24 14.11
N ARG A 364 3.15 2.33 15.31
CA ARG A 364 2.40 2.17 16.57
C ARG A 364 1.30 3.23 16.69
N ARG A 365 1.58 4.42 16.18
CA ARG A 365 0.65 5.54 16.00
C ARG A 365 0.94 6.13 14.63
N GLY A 366 -0.08 6.53 13.89
CA GLY A 366 0.12 7.13 12.59
C GLY A 366 0.96 8.40 12.67
N ILE A 367 1.63 8.74 11.56
CA ILE A 367 2.66 9.79 11.56
C ILE A 367 2.11 11.15 11.99
N LEU A 368 0.88 11.49 11.61
CA LEU A 368 0.28 12.76 12.01
C LEU A 368 0.01 12.83 13.50
N ALA A 369 -0.37 11.71 14.13
CA ALA A 369 -0.52 11.66 15.58
C ALA A 369 0.83 11.82 16.30
N VAL A 370 1.92 11.30 15.73
CA VAL A 370 3.28 11.51 16.24
C VAL A 370 3.69 12.97 16.12
N ILE A 371 3.51 13.59 14.94
CA ILE A 371 3.80 15.01 14.72
C ILE A 371 3.00 15.90 15.67
N ARG A 372 1.72 15.58 15.87
CA ARG A 372 0.85 16.33 16.79
C ARG A 372 1.32 16.27 18.24
N GLU A 373 1.83 15.12 18.70
CA GLU A 373 2.37 14.99 20.05
C GLU A 373 3.68 15.77 20.24
N LEU A 374 4.50 15.86 19.19
CA LEU A 374 5.70 16.69 19.20
C LEU A 374 5.36 18.18 19.28
N GLY A 375 4.29 18.59 18.59
CA GLY A 375 3.95 19.98 18.37
C GLY A 375 4.70 20.57 17.17
N PRO A 376 4.21 21.71 16.63
CA PRO A 376 4.72 22.29 15.38
C PRO A 376 6.20 22.71 15.49
N ASP A 377 6.59 23.35 16.60
CA ASP A 377 7.95 23.87 16.78
C ASP A 377 9.00 22.75 16.82
N GLU A 378 8.71 21.67 17.57
CA GLU A 378 9.61 20.53 17.65
C GLU A 378 9.67 19.75 16.34
N ALA A 379 8.55 19.62 15.63
CA ALA A 379 8.53 19.01 14.30
C ALA A 379 9.41 19.79 13.31
N ILE A 380 9.29 21.12 13.29
CA ILE A 380 10.11 22.00 12.45
C ILE A 380 11.59 21.89 12.84
N ARG A 381 11.91 21.96 14.15
CA ARG A 381 13.28 21.83 14.66
C ARG A 381 13.94 20.53 14.21
N LEU A 382 13.22 19.39 14.26
CA LEU A 382 13.76 18.09 13.84
C LEU A 382 14.11 18.08 12.34
N VAL A 383 13.29 18.70 11.50
CA VAL A 383 13.56 18.80 10.05
C VAL A 383 14.74 19.74 9.77
N GLU A 384 14.81 20.90 10.41
CA GLU A 384 15.92 21.85 10.23
C GLU A 384 17.26 21.28 10.76
N SER A 385 17.20 20.52 11.86
CA SER A 385 18.35 19.77 12.39
C SER A 385 18.79 18.70 11.39
N PHE A 386 17.83 18.00 10.77
CA PHE A 386 18.13 17.02 9.73
C PHE A 386 18.74 17.69 8.48
N HIS A 387 18.23 18.83 8.02
CA HIS A 387 18.83 19.61 6.92
C HIS A 387 20.25 20.08 7.24
N SER A 388 20.56 20.35 8.50
CA SER A 388 21.92 20.70 8.92
C SER A 388 22.88 19.51 8.82
N LEU A 389 22.38 18.28 9.05
CA LEU A 389 23.14 17.04 8.91
C LEU A 389 23.21 16.57 7.45
N GLU A 390 22.15 16.80 6.67
CA GLU A 390 21.98 16.38 5.28
C GLU A 390 21.51 17.55 4.40
N PRO A 391 22.41 18.49 4.02
CA PRO A 391 22.02 19.72 3.33
C PRO A 391 21.35 19.51 1.97
N GLU A 392 21.63 18.39 1.29
CA GLU A 392 20.98 18.07 0.02
C GLU A 392 19.47 17.86 0.17
N ALA A 393 19.00 17.34 1.31
CA ALA A 393 17.58 17.13 1.57
C ALA A 393 16.79 18.44 1.69
N ALA A 394 17.46 19.56 1.99
CA ALA A 394 16.86 20.90 2.01
C ALA A 394 16.52 21.43 0.61
N LEU A 395 17.05 20.80 -0.45
CA LEU A 395 16.70 21.12 -1.84
C LEU A 395 15.36 20.52 -2.26
N SER A 396 14.83 19.54 -1.50
CA SER A 396 13.50 18.99 -1.69
C SER A 396 12.42 19.90 -1.10
N PRO A 397 11.16 19.81 -1.57
CA PRO A 397 10.06 20.57 -1.01
C PRO A 397 9.96 20.41 0.51
N TRP A 398 9.79 21.53 1.20
CA TRP A 398 9.59 21.60 2.63
C TRP A 398 8.44 22.57 2.93
N HIS A 399 7.37 22.04 3.50
CA HIS A 399 6.09 22.72 3.67
C HIS A 399 5.76 22.91 5.16
N ALA A 400 6.62 23.60 5.90
CA ALA A 400 6.42 23.82 7.34
C ALA A 400 5.08 24.51 7.67
N GLU A 401 4.52 25.28 6.72
CA GLU A 401 3.26 25.99 6.88
C GLU A 401 2.06 25.07 7.16
N VAL A 402 2.09 23.81 6.74
CA VAL A 402 0.98 22.86 6.98
C VAL A 402 0.76 22.60 8.46
N PHE A 403 1.79 22.76 9.29
CA PHE A 403 1.70 22.56 10.74
C PHE A 403 1.02 23.73 11.46
N LYS A 404 0.79 24.88 10.80
CA LYS A 404 -0.05 25.96 11.35
C LYS A 404 -1.50 25.52 11.53
N ALA A 405 -1.93 24.50 10.79
CA ALA A 405 -3.29 23.94 10.88
C ALA A 405 -3.43 22.85 11.96
N MET A 406 -2.42 22.60 12.79
CA MET A 406 -2.42 21.49 13.77
C MET A 406 -3.53 21.61 14.83
N ASP A 407 -4.00 22.82 15.11
CA ASP A 407 -5.14 23.07 16.02
C ASP A 407 -6.51 22.92 15.34
N SER A 408 -6.54 22.65 14.02
CA SER A 408 -7.80 22.45 13.30
C SER A 408 -8.53 21.17 13.74
N GLN A 409 -9.82 21.07 13.40
CA GLN A 409 -10.61 19.88 13.70
C GLN A 409 -10.04 18.61 13.05
N GLU A 410 -9.55 18.70 11.81
CA GLU A 410 -9.02 17.56 11.07
C GLU A 410 -7.83 16.91 11.78
N TRP A 411 -6.96 17.74 12.38
CA TRP A 411 -5.84 17.30 13.20
C TRP A 411 -6.25 16.84 14.60
N ASN A 412 -7.31 17.40 15.16
CA ASN A 412 -7.82 16.96 16.46
C ASN A 412 -8.54 15.60 16.38
N GLN A 413 -9.13 15.27 15.22
CA GLN A 413 -9.99 14.09 15.02
C GLN A 413 -9.33 12.92 14.29
N LEU A 414 -8.01 12.76 14.39
CA LEU A 414 -7.28 11.67 13.73
C LEU A 414 -7.82 10.26 14.05
N TYR A 415 -8.40 10.07 15.25
CA TYR A 415 -8.89 8.77 15.72
C TYR A 415 -10.41 8.71 15.94
N VAL A 416 -10.99 9.77 16.50
CA VAL A 416 -12.40 9.81 16.89
C VAL A 416 -13.10 10.87 16.05
N ASN A 417 -14.13 10.45 15.32
CA ASN A 417 -15.11 11.38 14.76
C ASN A 417 -16.16 11.63 15.84
N ALA A 418 -16.07 12.75 16.55
CA ALA A 418 -17.14 13.14 17.47
C ALA A 418 -18.28 13.71 16.60
N GLU A 419 -19.35 12.94 16.46
CA GLU A 419 -20.62 13.42 15.90
C GLU A 419 -21.44 13.93 17.09
N HIS A 420 -21.76 15.23 17.11
CA HIS A 420 -22.63 15.85 18.11
C HIS A 420 -24.02 16.10 17.55
#